data_AF-A0A7J5A549-F1
#
_entry.id   AF-A0A7J5A549-F1
#
_cell.length_a   1.000
_cell.length_b   1.000
_cell.length_c   1.000
_cell.angle_alpha   90.00
_cell.angle_beta   90.00
_cell.angle_gamma   90.00
#
_symmetry.space_group_name_H-M   'P 1'
#
loop_
_entity.id
_entity.type
_entity.pdbx_description
1 polymer ?
#
loop_
_entity_poly.entity_id
_entity_poly.type
_entity_poly.pdbx_seq_one_letter_code
_entity_poly.pdbx_strand_id
1 'polypeptide(L)'
;MMFGQRGRRWARIALATVAGGALALGAVAPAAAADKTGVAKSVKGSNVTLVLNGQPKSTGALALKIDGKLVPAFCIDYHTNVAIDGKYKEGTWDESQVKNLGKVQWVLTHGYPNADAAKLLAAAGATAPAKADADKLLYFGTQTAIWNFSDGVKLGDWVDNPKLLGKKQYDVVKKVHDYLVANATDQPEPKAELSVDPASAKATVGEKAGPFTVKGPAGEITVAVDGGSAVDAEGKPVTKTTNGGQFWLAADGAGEVKVTVSAQDSVSFGRVFLFTGQRAAQKLILGGSTGATVSAKAEAAFAAAPAESPSPSAPAESPSPSAPAESPSPSAPVDSPAPSTSPASGGGDLPLTGSPIAAAIAAGVALLAAGAVAVLLFRRRKLRFTA
;
A
#
# COMPACT_ATOMS: atom_id res chain seq x y z
N MET A 1 -81.49 -8.93 34.82
CA MET A 1 -81.30 -7.89 33.78
C MET A 1 -80.00 -8.23 33.04
N MET A 2 -80.00 -8.83 31.84
CA MET A 2 -80.22 -8.19 30.51
C MET A 2 -79.20 -7.05 30.30
N PHE A 3 -78.32 -6.95 29.30
CA PHE A 3 -78.08 -7.51 27.94
C PHE A 3 -76.55 -7.40 27.69
N GLY A 4 -75.87 -7.93 26.68
CA GLY A 4 -76.26 -8.47 25.39
C GLY A 4 -75.01 -8.67 24.52
N GLN A 5 -75.18 -9.60 23.58
CA GLN A 5 -74.25 -10.17 22.62
C GLN A 5 -73.86 -9.25 21.43
N ARG A 6 -72.84 -9.75 20.68
CA ARG A 6 -72.64 -9.73 19.20
C ARG A 6 -71.86 -8.57 18.55
N GLY A 7 -70.92 -8.96 17.67
CA GLY A 7 -70.52 -8.16 16.51
C GLY A 7 -69.25 -8.62 15.79
N ARG A 8 -69.37 -9.53 14.81
CA ARG A 8 -68.32 -9.92 13.83
C ARG A 8 -67.96 -8.73 12.91
N ARG A 9 -66.69 -8.62 12.46
CA ARG A 9 -66.26 -8.79 11.04
C ARG A 9 -64.82 -8.32 10.74
N TRP A 10 -64.02 -9.26 10.21
CA TRP A 10 -63.14 -9.18 9.03
C TRP A 10 -62.53 -7.82 8.61
N ALA A 11 -61.20 -7.73 8.67
CA ALA A 11 -60.40 -7.09 7.62
C ALA A 11 -59.00 -7.73 7.60
N ARG A 12 -58.75 -8.54 6.57
CA ARG A 12 -57.40 -8.95 6.16
C ARG A 12 -56.76 -7.75 5.45
N ILE A 13 -55.66 -7.23 5.97
CA ILE A 13 -54.75 -6.40 5.19
C ILE A 13 -53.41 -7.13 5.21
N ALA A 14 -53.11 -7.78 4.09
CA ALA A 14 -51.78 -8.25 3.78
C ALA A 14 -50.93 -7.02 3.44
N LEU A 15 -50.10 -6.58 4.38
CA LEU A 15 -49.06 -5.61 4.10
C LEU A 15 -47.84 -6.40 3.63
N ALA A 16 -47.59 -6.36 2.32
CA ALA A 16 -46.35 -6.86 1.73
C ALA A 16 -45.18 -6.05 2.31
N THR A 17 -44.43 -6.66 3.22
CA THR A 17 -43.14 -6.14 3.69
C THR A 17 -42.15 -6.26 2.54
N VAL A 18 -41.94 -5.16 1.82
CA VAL A 18 -40.73 -4.97 1.03
C VAL A 18 -39.59 -4.90 2.04
N ALA A 19 -38.83 -5.99 2.14
CA ALA A 19 -37.59 -6.03 2.90
C ALA A 19 -36.57 -5.11 2.20
N GLY A 20 -36.62 -3.82 2.52
CA GLY A 20 -35.53 -2.90 2.26
C GLY A 20 -34.35 -3.33 3.12
N GLY A 21 -33.36 -3.97 2.51
CA GLY A 21 -32.08 -4.28 3.12
C GLY A 21 -31.37 -2.98 3.49
N ALA A 22 -31.60 -2.50 4.71
CA ALA A 22 -30.80 -1.46 5.31
C ALA A 22 -29.42 -2.05 5.62
N LEU A 23 -28.45 -1.77 4.75
CA LEU A 23 -27.04 -2.03 5.01
C LEU A 23 -26.61 -1.18 6.21
N ALA A 24 -26.58 -1.80 7.38
CA ALA A 24 -25.90 -1.26 8.54
C ALA A 24 -24.39 -1.32 8.30
N LEU A 25 -23.85 -0.30 7.62
CA LEU A 25 -22.42 -0.03 7.58
C LEU A 25 -21.98 0.42 8.97
N GLY A 26 -21.74 -0.53 9.87
CA GLY A 26 -21.04 -0.28 11.11
C GLY A 26 -19.64 0.23 10.76
N ALA A 27 -19.35 1.48 11.10
CA ALA A 27 -17.99 2.01 11.02
C ALA A 27 -17.10 1.18 11.95
N VAL A 28 -16.38 0.21 11.38
CA VAL A 28 -15.33 -0.52 12.09
C VAL A 28 -14.18 0.45 12.25
N ALA A 29 -14.11 1.12 13.40
CA ALA A 29 -12.91 1.85 13.76
C ALA A 29 -11.74 0.84 13.79
N PRO A 30 -10.57 1.18 13.21
CA PRO A 30 -9.41 0.30 13.29
C PRO A 30 -9.08 0.04 14.76
N ALA A 31 -8.79 -1.21 15.09
CA ALA A 31 -8.36 -1.59 16.43
C ALA A 31 -7.01 -0.93 16.71
N ALA A 32 -7.02 0.16 17.46
CA ALA A 32 -5.84 0.90 17.86
C ALA A 32 -5.02 0.08 18.86
N ALA A 33 -3.79 -0.30 18.49
CA ALA A 33 -2.84 -0.85 19.47
C ALA A 33 -2.15 0.32 20.19
N ALA A 34 -2.20 0.32 21.52
CA ALA A 34 -1.66 1.39 22.35
C ALA A 34 -0.14 1.56 22.19
N ASP A 35 0.33 2.81 22.31
CA ASP A 35 1.75 3.18 22.32
C ASP A 35 2.53 2.30 23.29
N LYS A 36 3.69 1.80 22.84
CA LYS A 36 4.54 0.93 23.65
C LYS A 36 5.68 1.70 24.30
N THR A 37 6.13 1.17 25.42
CA THR A 37 7.38 1.59 26.06
C THR A 37 8.36 0.44 26.06
N GLY A 38 9.65 0.77 26.04
CA GLY A 38 10.73 -0.20 26.04
C GLY A 38 11.90 0.25 26.90
N VAL A 39 12.72 -0.70 27.34
CA VAL A 39 13.98 -0.42 28.02
C VAL A 39 15.13 -0.86 27.14
N ALA A 40 16.05 0.05 26.81
CA ALA A 40 17.20 -0.26 25.96
C ALA A 40 18.17 -1.20 26.68
N LYS A 41 18.70 -2.19 25.97
CA LYS A 41 19.64 -3.19 26.47
C LYS A 41 20.76 -3.41 25.45
N SER A 42 21.98 -3.60 25.95
CA SER A 42 23.09 -4.07 25.13
C SER A 42 23.05 -5.59 25.00
N VAL A 43 23.33 -6.11 23.81
CA VAL A 43 23.49 -7.55 23.58
C VAL A 43 24.92 -7.96 23.99
N LYS A 44 25.04 -8.83 24.98
CA LYS A 44 26.35 -9.29 25.49
C LYS A 44 27.16 -10.00 24.40
N GLY A 45 28.47 -9.75 24.33
CA GLY A 45 29.37 -10.39 23.35
C GLY A 45 29.25 -9.88 21.91
N SER A 46 28.35 -8.93 21.65
CA SER A 46 28.08 -8.44 20.30
C SER A 46 29.09 -7.41 19.78
N ASN A 47 29.97 -6.87 20.62
CA ASN A 47 30.83 -5.74 20.21
C ASN A 47 31.73 -6.09 19.01
N VAL A 48 31.86 -5.14 18.08
CA VAL A 48 32.83 -5.13 16.98
C VAL A 48 33.46 -3.74 16.86
N THR A 49 34.66 -3.70 16.30
CA THR A 49 35.28 -2.42 15.89
C THR A 49 35.28 -2.34 14.37
N LEU A 50 34.73 -1.25 13.85
CA LEU A 50 34.66 -0.96 12.41
C LEU A 50 35.30 0.40 12.10
N VAL A 51 35.64 0.65 10.84
CA VAL A 51 36.09 1.98 10.40
C VAL A 51 34.85 2.80 10.06
N LEU A 52 34.48 3.72 10.96
CA LEU A 52 33.32 4.60 10.79
C LEU A 52 33.82 6.05 10.65
N ASN A 53 33.46 6.72 9.56
CA ASN A 53 33.95 8.06 9.22
C ASN A 53 35.49 8.15 9.27
N GLY A 54 36.17 7.12 8.76
CA GLY A 54 37.62 7.05 8.68
C GLY A 54 38.34 6.70 9.99
N GLN A 55 37.60 6.40 11.07
CA GLN A 55 38.18 6.12 12.39
C GLN A 55 37.73 4.75 12.92
N PRO A 56 38.61 3.97 13.57
CA PRO A 56 38.21 2.78 14.30
C PRO A 56 37.27 3.12 15.46
N LYS A 57 36.04 2.57 15.43
CA LYS A 57 35.01 2.79 16.44
C LYS A 57 34.41 1.47 16.87
N SER A 58 34.32 1.26 18.18
CA SER A 58 33.64 0.09 18.76
C SER A 58 32.15 0.36 18.85
N THR A 59 31.34 -0.61 18.45
CA THR A 59 29.89 -0.58 18.57
C THR A 59 29.36 -1.96 18.95
N GLY A 60 28.20 -2.01 19.62
CA GLY A 60 27.53 -3.24 20.05
C GLY A 60 26.11 -3.31 19.49
N ALA A 61 25.55 -4.51 19.47
CA ALA A 61 24.15 -4.71 19.11
C ALA A 61 23.22 -4.29 20.25
N LEU A 62 22.06 -3.76 19.89
CA LEU A 62 21.05 -3.24 20.81
C LEU A 62 19.77 -4.05 20.73
N ALA A 63 19.04 -4.05 21.83
CA ALA A 63 17.69 -4.58 21.92
C ALA A 63 16.82 -3.66 22.78
N LEU A 64 15.52 -3.67 22.53
CA LEU A 64 14.51 -3.07 23.40
C LEU A 64 13.76 -4.17 24.13
N LYS A 65 13.70 -4.07 25.46
CA LYS A 65 12.83 -4.90 26.27
C LYS A 65 11.42 -4.31 26.28
N ILE A 66 10.49 -4.93 25.56
CA ILE A 66 9.08 -4.51 25.43
C ILE A 66 8.21 -5.66 25.94
N ASP A 67 7.31 -5.38 26.88
CA ASP A 67 6.41 -6.38 27.49
C ASP A 67 7.16 -7.66 27.95
N GLY A 68 8.36 -7.49 28.49
CA GLY A 68 9.22 -8.58 28.98
C GLY A 68 10.08 -9.26 27.92
N LYS A 69 9.80 -9.08 26.62
CA LYS A 69 10.54 -9.68 25.50
C LYS A 69 11.67 -8.77 25.03
N LEU A 70 12.82 -9.34 24.67
CA LEU A 70 13.90 -8.61 24.00
C LEU A 70 13.67 -8.63 22.49
N VAL A 71 13.51 -7.46 21.91
CA VAL A 71 13.34 -7.27 20.47
C VAL A 71 14.60 -6.59 19.94
N PRO A 72 15.24 -7.09 18.86
CA PRO A 72 16.37 -6.40 18.25
C PRO A 72 16.04 -4.95 17.94
N ALA A 73 16.98 -4.05 18.17
CA ALA A 73 16.84 -2.63 17.91
C ALA A 73 18.11 -2.09 17.25
N PHE A 74 17.96 -1.04 16.46
CA PHE A 74 19.05 -0.34 15.79
C PHE A 74 19.10 1.11 16.23
N CYS A 75 20.29 1.68 16.20
CA CYS A 75 20.52 3.11 16.37
C CYS A 75 20.20 3.85 15.06
N ILE A 76 19.53 5.01 15.18
CA ILE A 76 19.28 5.96 14.09
C ILE A 76 19.75 7.39 14.43
N ASP A 77 20.63 7.51 15.43
CA ASP A 77 21.23 8.76 15.92
C ASP A 77 22.67 8.48 16.39
N TYR A 78 23.56 8.30 15.42
CA TYR A 78 24.93 7.83 15.64
C TYR A 78 25.75 8.72 16.58
N HIS A 79 25.48 10.03 16.57
CA HIS A 79 26.27 11.02 17.30
C HIS A 79 25.91 11.16 18.78
N THR A 80 24.79 10.55 19.19
CA THR A 80 24.30 10.59 20.57
C THR A 80 24.51 9.23 21.23
N ASN A 81 24.86 9.20 22.52
CA ASN A 81 25.00 7.93 23.23
C ASN A 81 23.63 7.33 23.58
N VAL A 82 23.52 6.01 23.50
CA VAL A 82 22.34 5.28 23.98
C VAL A 82 22.28 5.29 25.50
N ALA A 83 21.10 5.59 26.03
CA ALA A 83 20.80 5.40 27.45
C ALA A 83 20.48 3.91 27.70
N ILE A 84 21.51 3.09 27.89
CA ILE A 84 21.33 1.68 28.31
C ILE A 84 20.60 1.65 29.65
N ASP A 85 19.67 0.70 29.78
CA ASP A 85 18.72 0.60 30.89
C ASP A 85 17.76 1.79 31.04
N GLY A 86 17.82 2.75 30.10
CA GLY A 86 16.91 3.88 29.99
C GLY A 86 15.56 3.48 29.40
N LYS A 87 14.52 4.26 29.76
CA LYS A 87 13.16 4.09 29.25
C LYS A 87 12.97 4.87 27.94
N TYR A 88 12.35 4.21 26.98
CA TYR A 88 11.98 4.75 25.70
C TYR A 88 10.48 4.61 25.51
N LYS A 89 9.88 5.62 24.88
CA LYS A 89 8.49 5.62 24.44
C LYS A 89 8.51 5.52 22.92
N GLU A 90 7.54 4.80 22.38
CA GLU A 90 7.29 4.84 20.96
C GLU A 90 6.94 6.26 20.45
N GLY A 91 7.48 6.62 19.30
CA GLY A 91 7.14 7.84 18.57
C GLY A 91 7.06 7.60 17.06
N THR A 92 6.64 8.65 16.36
CA THR A 92 6.54 8.67 14.89
C THR A 92 7.89 9.00 14.24
N TRP A 93 8.00 8.68 12.95
CA TRP A 93 9.13 9.11 12.11
C TRP A 93 9.28 10.63 12.12
N ASP A 94 8.18 11.37 12.03
CA ASP A 94 8.19 12.83 12.08
C ASP A 94 8.68 13.36 13.43
N GLU A 95 8.20 12.84 14.56
CA GLU A 95 8.67 13.24 15.89
C GLU A 95 10.17 12.96 16.08
N SER A 96 10.69 11.92 15.43
CA SER A 96 12.09 11.57 15.49
C SER A 96 12.99 12.61 14.80
N GLN A 97 12.49 13.33 13.79
CA GLN A 97 13.26 14.24 12.94
C GLN A 97 14.47 13.58 12.26
N VAL A 98 14.50 12.25 12.16
CA VAL A 98 15.54 11.50 11.45
C VAL A 98 15.20 11.43 9.96
N LYS A 99 16.20 11.66 9.12
CA LYS A 99 16.02 11.69 7.67
C LYS A 99 16.04 10.28 7.07
N ASN A 100 15.45 10.14 5.88
CA ASN A 100 15.50 8.92 5.07
C ASN A 100 14.99 7.65 5.75
N LEU A 101 14.03 7.79 6.69
CA LEU A 101 13.48 6.62 7.39
C LEU A 101 12.74 5.65 6.47
N GLY A 102 12.24 6.10 5.31
CA GLY A 102 11.70 5.20 4.28
C GLY A 102 12.75 4.23 3.74
N LYS A 103 13.99 4.70 3.50
CA LYS A 103 15.11 3.83 3.10
C LYS A 103 15.60 2.96 4.24
N VAL A 104 15.63 3.50 5.47
CA VAL A 104 15.92 2.70 6.68
C VAL A 104 14.90 1.56 6.81
N GLN A 105 13.63 1.81 6.56
CA GLN A 105 12.59 0.80 6.59
C GLN A 105 12.84 -0.31 5.56
N TRP A 106 13.25 0.05 4.34
CA TRP A 106 13.64 -0.95 3.34
C TRP A 106 14.83 -1.78 3.80
N VAL A 107 15.84 -1.15 4.40
CA VAL A 107 17.01 -1.83 4.98
C VAL A 107 16.59 -2.80 6.08
N LEU A 108 15.63 -2.44 6.93
CA LEU A 108 15.10 -3.33 7.96
C LEU A 108 14.33 -4.51 7.36
N THR A 109 13.53 -4.28 6.33
CA THR A 109 12.77 -5.33 5.63
C THR A 109 13.70 -6.35 4.96
N HIS A 110 14.81 -5.89 4.36
CA HIS A 110 15.72 -6.74 3.57
C HIS A 110 17.04 -7.08 4.27
N GLY A 111 17.20 -6.61 5.51
CA GLY A 111 18.37 -6.83 6.36
C GLY A 111 18.08 -7.77 7.52
N TYR A 112 19.02 -7.85 8.45
CA TYR A 112 18.85 -8.62 9.69
C TYR A 112 17.85 -7.92 10.64
N PRO A 113 17.02 -8.66 11.39
CA PRO A 113 16.79 -10.12 11.38
C PRO A 113 15.68 -10.58 10.42
N ASN A 114 15.09 -9.69 9.62
CA ASN A 114 13.84 -9.97 8.90
C ASN A 114 14.05 -10.70 7.56
N ALA A 115 15.17 -10.45 6.89
CA ALA A 115 15.55 -11.19 5.69
C ALA A 115 16.14 -12.55 6.05
N ASP A 116 15.92 -13.53 5.16
CA ASP A 116 16.61 -14.80 5.22
C ASP A 116 18.13 -14.58 5.10
N ALA A 117 18.86 -15.05 6.11
CA ALA A 117 20.31 -14.81 6.24
C ALA A 117 21.10 -15.36 5.05
N ALA A 118 20.75 -16.54 4.54
CA ALA A 118 21.46 -17.17 3.43
C ALA A 118 21.21 -16.43 2.11
N LYS A 119 19.96 -16.03 1.86
CA LYS A 119 19.60 -15.22 0.69
C LYS A 119 20.25 -13.84 0.72
N LEU A 120 20.27 -13.19 1.89
CA LEU A 120 20.92 -11.89 2.05
C LEU A 120 22.43 -11.99 1.78
N LEU A 121 23.11 -12.99 2.35
CA LEU A 121 24.53 -13.22 2.07
C LEU A 121 24.79 -13.49 0.58
N ALA A 122 23.96 -14.33 -0.05
CA ALA A 122 24.08 -14.63 -1.47
C ALA A 122 23.87 -13.39 -2.35
N ALA A 123 22.83 -12.59 -2.07
CA ALA A 123 22.53 -11.35 -2.80
C ALA A 123 23.64 -10.30 -2.63
N ALA A 124 24.26 -10.24 -1.45
CA ALA A 124 25.42 -9.39 -1.18
C ALA A 124 26.74 -9.93 -1.76
N GLY A 125 26.75 -11.12 -2.37
CA GLY A 125 27.97 -11.79 -2.83
C GLY A 125 28.96 -12.09 -1.69
N ALA A 126 28.44 -12.30 -0.48
CA ALA A 126 29.20 -12.54 0.74
C ALA A 126 29.15 -14.01 1.16
N THR A 127 30.20 -14.47 1.85
CA THR A 127 30.24 -15.81 2.43
C THR A 127 30.76 -15.70 3.85
N ALA A 128 29.91 -16.05 4.82
CA ALA A 128 30.28 -16.04 6.22
C ALA A 128 31.36 -17.12 6.48
N PRO A 129 32.46 -16.80 7.19
CA PRO A 129 33.42 -17.81 7.62
C PRO A 129 32.76 -18.87 8.51
N ALA A 130 33.12 -20.15 8.37
CA ALA A 130 32.44 -21.27 9.04
C ALA A 130 32.37 -21.19 10.59
N LYS A 131 33.28 -20.46 11.24
CA LYS A 131 33.30 -20.25 12.70
C LYS A 131 32.83 -18.85 13.12
N ALA A 132 32.37 -18.04 12.17
CA ALA A 132 31.87 -16.71 12.47
C ALA A 132 30.39 -16.78 12.86
N ASP A 133 30.01 -15.89 13.77
CA ASP A 133 28.62 -15.62 14.10
C ASP A 133 28.00 -14.81 12.94
N ALA A 134 27.26 -15.48 12.05
CA ALA A 134 26.70 -14.86 10.85
C ALA A 134 25.68 -13.76 11.21
N ASP A 135 24.84 -14.00 12.22
CA ASP A 135 23.83 -13.05 12.69
C ASP A 135 24.50 -11.75 13.17
N LYS A 136 25.60 -11.88 13.91
CA LYS A 136 26.41 -10.73 14.32
C LYS A 136 26.91 -9.94 13.11
N LEU A 137 27.42 -10.60 12.06
CA LEU A 137 27.89 -9.92 10.86
C LEU A 137 26.75 -9.23 10.11
N LEU A 138 25.62 -9.90 9.96
CA LEU A 138 24.43 -9.35 9.29
C LEU A 138 23.83 -8.18 10.06
N TYR A 139 23.80 -8.26 11.40
CA TYR A 139 23.40 -7.13 12.26
C TYR A 139 24.26 -5.91 11.98
N PHE A 140 25.59 -6.03 11.93
CA PHE A 140 26.46 -4.88 11.70
C PHE A 140 26.44 -4.37 10.26
N GLY A 141 26.23 -5.25 9.26
CA GLY A 141 25.95 -4.82 7.90
C GLY A 141 24.67 -3.99 7.82
N THR A 142 23.62 -4.41 8.55
CA THR A 142 22.35 -3.70 8.62
C THR A 142 22.47 -2.38 9.40
N GLN A 143 23.06 -2.38 10.59
CA GLN A 143 23.24 -1.17 11.42
C GLN A 143 24.06 -0.09 10.70
N THR A 144 25.11 -0.48 9.99
CA THR A 144 25.93 0.49 9.24
C THR A 144 25.18 1.04 8.02
N ALA A 145 24.37 0.21 7.34
CA ALA A 145 23.51 0.68 6.25
C ALA A 145 22.43 1.66 6.76
N ILE A 146 21.90 1.42 7.96
CA ILE A 146 20.99 2.35 8.63
C ILE A 146 21.68 3.70 8.88
N TRP A 147 22.88 3.69 9.46
CA TRP A 147 23.63 4.93 9.73
C TRP A 147 24.03 5.70 8.48
N ASN A 148 24.23 5.01 7.34
CA ASN A 148 24.42 5.68 6.06
C ASN A 148 23.21 6.55 5.70
N PHE A 149 21.99 6.11 5.99
CA PHE A 149 20.76 6.86 5.69
C PHE A 149 20.35 7.85 6.78
N SER A 150 20.44 7.46 8.06
CA SER A 150 20.01 8.30 9.18
C SER A 150 20.99 9.45 9.48
N ASP A 151 22.30 9.18 9.41
CA ASP A 151 23.35 10.07 9.91
C ASP A 151 24.42 10.41 8.84
N GLY A 152 24.39 9.76 7.68
CA GLY A 152 25.42 9.93 6.65
C GLY A 152 26.78 9.32 7.02
N VAL A 153 26.79 8.35 7.95
CA VAL A 153 28.02 7.67 8.39
C VAL A 153 28.55 6.78 7.26
N LYS A 154 29.85 6.89 6.99
CA LYS A 154 30.54 6.07 5.99
C LYS A 154 31.22 4.89 6.66
N LEU A 155 30.89 3.68 6.21
CA LEU A 155 31.67 2.47 6.49
C LEU A 155 32.92 2.44 5.60
N GLY A 156 34.09 2.63 6.21
CA GLY A 156 35.38 2.63 5.52
C GLY A 156 35.85 1.23 5.14
N ASP A 157 36.97 1.17 4.42
CA ASP A 157 37.64 -0.09 4.12
C ASP A 157 38.38 -0.64 5.34
N TRP A 158 38.62 -1.94 5.34
CA TRP A 158 39.40 -2.58 6.38
C TRP A 158 40.85 -2.07 6.34
N VAL A 159 41.43 -1.80 7.50
CA VAL A 159 42.83 -1.44 7.67
C VAL A 159 43.51 -2.41 8.62
N ASP A 160 44.81 -2.61 8.48
CA ASP A 160 45.57 -3.51 9.35
C ASP A 160 45.67 -2.93 10.76
N ASN A 161 44.72 -3.31 11.60
CA ASN A 161 44.61 -2.87 12.98
C ASN A 161 44.01 -4.00 13.82
N PRO A 162 44.73 -4.48 14.86
CA PRO A 162 44.34 -5.66 15.63
C PRO A 162 43.04 -5.46 16.43
N LYS A 163 42.56 -4.23 16.59
CA LYS A 163 41.29 -3.93 17.27
C LYS A 163 40.08 -4.13 16.36
N LEU A 164 40.26 -4.11 15.04
CA LEU A 164 39.17 -4.24 14.07
C LEU A 164 38.62 -5.66 14.06
N LEU A 165 37.36 -5.77 13.63
CA LEU A 165 36.80 -7.04 13.21
C LEU A 165 37.74 -7.69 12.17
N GLY A 166 38.00 -8.99 12.33
CA GLY A 166 38.94 -9.70 11.46
C GLY A 166 38.56 -9.56 9.98
N LYS A 167 39.56 -9.41 9.10
CA LYS A 167 39.36 -9.02 7.70
C LYS A 167 38.22 -9.77 6.98
N LYS A 168 38.18 -11.11 7.06
CA LYS A 168 37.13 -11.92 6.40
C LYS A 168 35.72 -11.61 6.93
N GLN A 169 35.58 -11.34 8.22
CA GLN A 169 34.31 -10.95 8.83
C GLN A 169 33.94 -9.52 8.47
N TYR A 170 34.91 -8.61 8.42
CA TYR A 170 34.72 -7.24 7.94
C TYR A 170 34.25 -7.20 6.49
N ASP A 171 34.85 -8.01 5.61
CA ASP A 171 34.46 -8.10 4.20
C ASP A 171 32.99 -8.50 4.04
N VAL A 172 32.46 -9.37 4.91
CA VAL A 172 31.02 -9.72 4.94
C VAL A 172 30.17 -8.54 5.38
N VAL A 173 30.52 -7.87 6.48
CA VAL A 173 29.80 -6.68 6.97
C VAL A 173 29.73 -5.60 5.89
N LYS A 174 30.86 -5.33 5.22
CA LYS A 174 30.95 -4.34 4.15
C LYS A 174 30.09 -4.72 2.93
N LYS A 175 30.16 -5.96 2.47
CA LYS A 175 29.34 -6.43 1.33
C LYS A 175 27.84 -6.34 1.61
N VAL A 176 27.42 -6.75 2.81
CA VAL A 176 26.01 -6.67 3.22
C VAL A 176 25.57 -5.21 3.31
N HIS A 177 26.38 -4.35 3.92
CA HIS A 177 26.16 -2.89 3.92
C HIS A 177 25.98 -2.34 2.50
N ASP A 178 26.95 -2.61 1.61
CA ASP A 178 26.98 -2.05 0.26
C ASP A 178 25.75 -2.51 -0.55
N TYR A 179 25.38 -3.78 -0.43
CA TYR A 179 24.17 -4.32 -1.04
C TYR A 179 22.91 -3.61 -0.53
N LEU A 180 22.76 -3.47 0.78
CA LEU A 180 21.58 -2.84 1.37
C LEU A 180 21.46 -1.36 0.98
N VAL A 181 22.58 -0.63 1.01
CA VAL A 181 22.61 0.79 0.64
C VAL A 181 22.32 1.00 -0.84
N ALA A 182 22.86 0.15 -1.72
CA ALA A 182 22.69 0.27 -3.16
C ALA A 182 21.24 0.02 -3.63
N ASN A 183 20.48 -0.80 -2.91
CA ASN A 183 19.14 -1.24 -3.31
C ASN A 183 18.00 -0.54 -2.54
N ALA A 184 18.31 0.25 -1.50
CA ALA A 184 17.28 0.83 -0.65
C ALA A 184 16.37 1.84 -1.37
N THR A 185 15.08 1.53 -1.36
CA THR A 185 14.00 2.42 -1.80
C THR A 185 13.16 2.89 -0.61
N ASP A 186 12.32 3.90 -0.78
CA ASP A 186 11.43 4.32 0.28
C ASP A 186 10.30 3.31 0.52
N GLN A 187 10.04 3.01 1.79
CA GLN A 187 8.90 2.24 2.26
C GLN A 187 8.08 3.06 3.28
N PRO A 188 6.77 2.79 3.38
CA PRO A 188 5.89 3.54 4.28
C PRO A 188 6.18 3.26 5.76
N GLU A 189 5.88 4.26 6.61
CA GLU A 189 5.97 4.13 8.06
C GLU A 189 5.06 2.99 8.57
N PRO A 190 5.61 2.02 9.32
CA PRO A 190 4.84 0.96 9.96
C PRO A 190 3.95 1.52 11.07
N LYS A 191 2.70 1.08 11.10
CA LYS A 191 1.73 1.44 12.14
C LYS A 191 1.33 0.24 12.99
N ALA A 192 0.97 0.47 14.23
CA ALA A 192 0.41 -0.57 15.09
C ALA A 192 -0.94 -1.10 14.59
N GLU A 193 -1.71 -0.22 13.97
CA GLU A 193 -3.06 -0.49 13.51
C GLU A 193 -3.03 -1.04 12.09
N LEU A 194 -3.95 -1.95 11.78
CA LEU A 194 -4.15 -2.42 10.41
C LEU A 194 -5.45 -1.83 9.86
N SER A 195 -5.39 -1.34 8.63
CA SER A 195 -6.53 -0.75 7.92
C SER A 195 -6.44 -1.03 6.42
N VAL A 196 -7.60 -1.04 5.76
CA VAL A 196 -7.73 -1.19 4.31
C VAL A 196 -8.57 -0.03 3.79
N ASP A 197 -8.09 0.64 2.75
CA ASP A 197 -8.72 1.82 2.16
C ASP A 197 -8.85 1.68 0.64
N PRO A 198 -10.05 1.85 0.05
CA PRO A 198 -11.32 2.14 0.70
C PRO A 198 -11.86 0.95 1.51
N ALA A 199 -12.78 1.18 2.45
CA ALA A 199 -13.42 0.10 3.21
C ALA A 199 -14.39 -0.74 2.35
N SER A 200 -14.95 -0.13 1.30
CA SER A 200 -15.80 -0.84 0.34
C SER A 200 -15.63 -0.33 -1.09
N ALA A 201 -15.87 -1.21 -2.06
CA ALA A 201 -15.84 -0.90 -3.49
C ALA A 201 -17.03 -1.54 -4.23
N LYS A 202 -17.26 -1.11 -5.47
CA LYS A 202 -18.28 -1.68 -6.36
C LYS A 202 -17.66 -1.94 -7.73
N ALA A 203 -18.08 -3.02 -8.38
CA ALA A 203 -17.69 -3.36 -9.74
C ALA A 203 -18.80 -4.18 -10.42
N THR A 204 -18.72 -4.38 -11.73
CA THR A 204 -19.54 -5.39 -12.40
C THR A 204 -18.85 -6.75 -12.40
N VAL A 205 -19.62 -7.84 -12.51
CA VAL A 205 -19.06 -9.19 -12.62
C VAL A 205 -18.10 -9.26 -13.80
N GLY A 206 -16.90 -9.80 -13.57
CA GLY A 206 -15.80 -9.84 -14.55
C GLY A 206 -14.85 -8.64 -14.49
N GLU A 207 -15.19 -7.56 -13.78
CA GLU A 207 -14.28 -6.45 -13.48
C GLU A 207 -13.57 -6.63 -12.13
N LYS A 208 -12.59 -5.76 -11.86
CA LYS A 208 -11.85 -5.70 -10.59
C LYS A 208 -12.37 -4.54 -9.73
N ALA A 209 -12.76 -4.82 -8.50
CA ALA A 209 -13.14 -3.81 -7.52
C ALA A 209 -11.91 -3.36 -6.71
N GLY A 210 -11.59 -2.06 -6.72
CA GLY A 210 -10.44 -1.50 -6.00
C GLY A 210 -9.77 -0.34 -6.74
N PRO A 211 -8.50 0.00 -6.43
CA PRO A 211 -7.59 -0.71 -5.52
C PRO A 211 -7.95 -0.55 -4.05
N PHE A 212 -7.81 -1.64 -3.29
CA PHE A 212 -7.73 -1.65 -1.84
C PHE A 212 -6.27 -1.52 -1.41
N THR A 213 -5.96 -0.49 -0.62
CA THR A 213 -4.61 -0.20 -0.11
C THR A 213 -4.52 -0.59 1.36
N VAL A 214 -3.52 -1.40 1.70
CA VAL A 214 -3.28 -1.85 3.08
C VAL A 214 -2.34 -0.88 3.78
N LYS A 215 -2.72 -0.41 4.96
CA LYS A 215 -1.86 0.40 5.85
C LYS A 215 -1.76 -0.31 7.20
N GLY A 216 -0.55 -0.63 7.64
CA GLY A 216 -0.38 -1.20 8.97
C GLY A 216 1.06 -1.61 9.33
N PRO A 217 1.22 -2.71 10.09
CA PRO A 217 2.54 -3.15 10.55
C PRO A 217 3.47 -3.52 9.39
N ALA A 218 4.78 -3.43 9.63
CA ALA A 218 5.77 -3.97 8.71
C ALA A 218 5.76 -5.50 8.69
N GLY A 219 6.28 -6.06 7.61
CA GLY A 219 6.33 -7.50 7.38
C GLY A 219 5.16 -8.01 6.53
N GLU A 220 4.96 -9.32 6.60
CA GLU A 220 3.95 -10.03 5.81
C GLU A 220 2.55 -9.85 6.40
N ILE A 221 1.60 -9.49 5.55
CA ILE A 221 0.18 -9.34 5.87
C ILE A 221 -0.60 -10.36 5.05
N THR A 222 -1.31 -11.27 5.71
CA THR A 222 -2.13 -12.30 5.06
C THR A 222 -3.41 -11.69 4.53
N VAL A 223 -3.85 -12.13 3.35
CA VAL A 223 -5.10 -11.73 2.71
C VAL A 223 -5.99 -12.97 2.57
N ALA A 224 -7.14 -12.97 3.25
CA ALA A 224 -8.14 -14.02 3.17
C ALA A 224 -9.43 -13.46 2.59
N VAL A 225 -9.98 -14.12 1.58
CA VAL A 225 -11.18 -13.68 0.85
C VAL A 225 -12.29 -14.72 0.99
N ASP A 226 -13.52 -14.24 1.13
CA ASP A 226 -14.75 -15.03 1.12
C ASP A 226 -15.67 -14.55 -0.01
N GLY A 227 -16.26 -15.49 -0.76
CA GLY A 227 -17.15 -15.21 -1.88
C GLY A 227 -16.49 -14.78 -3.20
N GLY A 228 -15.15 -14.80 -3.30
CA GLY A 228 -14.42 -14.38 -4.51
C GLY A 228 -12.91 -14.57 -4.41
N SER A 229 -12.14 -13.75 -5.11
CA SER A 229 -10.67 -13.76 -5.09
C SER A 229 -10.06 -12.37 -4.90
N ALA A 230 -8.86 -12.31 -4.33
CA ALA A 230 -8.03 -11.11 -4.32
C ALA A 230 -6.94 -11.25 -5.39
N VAL A 231 -6.75 -10.20 -6.18
CA VAL A 231 -5.79 -10.17 -7.29
C VAL A 231 -4.98 -8.88 -7.31
N ASP A 232 -3.82 -8.91 -7.96
CA ASP A 232 -3.02 -7.72 -8.25
C ASP A 232 -3.53 -6.96 -9.49
N ALA A 233 -2.82 -5.91 -9.87
CA ALA A 233 -3.16 -5.09 -11.03
C ALA A 233 -3.17 -5.92 -12.32
N GLU A 234 -2.31 -6.94 -12.40
CA GLU A 234 -2.16 -7.86 -13.53
C GLU A 234 -3.15 -9.03 -13.49
N GLY A 235 -3.84 -9.26 -12.38
CA GLY A 235 -4.85 -10.31 -12.21
C GLY A 235 -4.32 -11.60 -11.58
N LYS A 236 -3.09 -11.59 -11.06
CA LYS A 236 -2.52 -12.74 -10.34
C LYS A 236 -3.07 -12.77 -8.92
N PRO A 237 -3.27 -13.97 -8.35
CA PRO A 237 -3.82 -14.12 -7.01
C PRO A 237 -2.92 -13.51 -5.94
N VAL A 238 -3.51 -12.76 -5.01
CA VAL A 238 -2.86 -12.14 -3.87
C VAL A 238 -3.36 -12.79 -2.59
N THR A 239 -2.52 -13.62 -1.96
CA THR A 239 -2.78 -14.21 -0.64
C THR A 239 -1.98 -13.53 0.47
N LYS A 240 -0.99 -12.72 0.10
CA LYS A 240 -0.05 -12.03 0.97
C LYS A 240 0.29 -10.67 0.39
N THR A 241 0.45 -9.69 1.26
CA THR A 241 0.83 -8.32 0.92
C THR A 241 1.66 -7.71 2.04
N THR A 242 1.99 -6.43 1.93
CA THR A 242 2.81 -5.68 2.91
C THR A 242 2.19 -4.32 3.19
N ASN A 243 2.76 -3.56 4.13
CA ASN A 243 2.37 -2.17 4.37
C ASN A 243 2.55 -1.32 3.09
N GLY A 244 1.48 -0.67 2.65
CA GLY A 244 1.39 0.08 1.39
C GLY A 244 1.03 -0.77 0.17
N GLY A 245 0.89 -2.10 0.32
CA GLY A 245 0.51 -2.98 -0.77
C GLY A 245 -0.93 -2.76 -1.23
N GLN A 246 -1.19 -3.01 -2.51
CA GLN A 246 -2.50 -2.86 -3.14
C GLN A 246 -3.00 -4.19 -3.70
N PHE A 247 -4.31 -4.38 -3.64
CA PHE A 247 -4.99 -5.51 -4.27
C PHE A 247 -6.39 -5.09 -4.74
N TRP A 248 -6.99 -5.91 -5.58
CA TRP A 248 -8.36 -5.78 -6.06
C TRP A 248 -9.13 -7.03 -5.69
N LEU A 249 -10.44 -6.89 -5.51
CA LEU A 249 -11.33 -8.03 -5.39
C LEU A 249 -11.93 -8.33 -6.76
N ALA A 250 -12.16 -9.62 -7.04
CA ALA A 250 -12.82 -10.10 -8.24
C ALA A 250 -13.81 -11.23 -7.88
N ALA A 251 -14.90 -11.31 -8.65
CA ALA A 251 -15.94 -12.32 -8.51
C ALA A 251 -16.46 -12.78 -9.87
N ASP A 252 -16.80 -14.07 -9.96
CA ASP A 252 -17.40 -14.68 -11.15
C ASP A 252 -18.94 -14.57 -11.17
N GLY A 253 -19.53 -14.07 -10.10
CA GLY A 253 -20.98 -13.93 -9.94
C GLY A 253 -21.36 -12.65 -9.19
N ALA A 254 -22.61 -12.22 -9.37
CA ALA A 254 -23.13 -11.06 -8.65
C ALA A 254 -23.26 -11.41 -7.15
N GLY A 255 -22.90 -10.48 -6.29
CA GLY A 255 -22.87 -10.73 -4.86
C GLY A 255 -21.85 -9.87 -4.14
N GLU A 256 -21.56 -10.25 -2.90
CA GLU A 256 -20.64 -9.55 -2.02
C GLU A 256 -19.39 -10.40 -1.79
N VAL A 257 -18.22 -9.81 -2.00
CA VAL A 257 -16.92 -10.40 -1.69
C VAL A 257 -16.38 -9.71 -0.45
N LYS A 258 -15.99 -10.48 0.56
CA LYS A 258 -15.41 -9.95 1.80
C LYS A 258 -13.95 -10.33 1.88
N VAL A 259 -13.13 -9.39 2.29
CA VAL A 259 -11.70 -9.63 2.54
C VAL A 259 -11.38 -9.32 3.99
N THR A 260 -10.58 -10.19 4.60
CA THR A 260 -9.96 -9.99 5.89
C THR A 260 -8.46 -10.02 5.70
N VAL A 261 -7.79 -8.93 6.08
CA VAL A 261 -6.33 -8.86 6.14
C VAL A 261 -5.86 -9.03 7.58
N SER A 262 -4.75 -9.73 7.81
CA SER A 262 -4.22 -9.98 9.16
C SER A 262 -2.70 -9.91 9.24
N ALA A 263 -2.19 -9.32 10.31
CA ALA A 263 -0.76 -9.20 10.63
C ALA A 263 -0.53 -9.69 12.07
N GLN A 264 0.50 -10.50 12.29
CA GLN A 264 0.70 -11.22 13.58
C GLN A 264 1.30 -10.34 14.68
N ASP A 265 2.16 -9.39 14.31
CA ASP A 265 2.88 -8.55 15.26
C ASP A 265 2.54 -7.07 15.08
N SER A 266 1.69 -6.54 15.97
CA SER A 266 1.34 -5.11 15.97
C SER A 266 2.52 -4.18 16.26
N VAL A 267 3.52 -4.63 17.04
CA VAL A 267 4.75 -3.88 17.31
C VAL A 267 5.82 -4.39 16.35
N SER A 268 5.69 -3.99 15.09
CA SER A 268 6.59 -4.42 14.02
C SER A 268 7.92 -3.64 13.99
N PHE A 269 8.91 -4.18 13.28
CA PHE A 269 10.15 -3.48 12.96
C PHE A 269 9.87 -2.17 12.21
N GLY A 270 10.76 -1.18 12.35
CA GLY A 270 10.61 0.15 11.75
C GLY A 270 9.92 1.20 12.62
N ARG A 271 9.33 0.80 13.74
CA ARG A 271 8.74 1.72 14.72
C ARG A 271 9.85 2.39 15.54
N VAL A 272 9.74 3.70 15.73
CA VAL A 272 10.76 4.51 16.40
C VAL A 272 10.50 4.59 17.90
N PHE A 273 11.58 4.57 18.68
CA PHE A 273 11.57 4.68 20.13
C PHE A 273 12.46 5.84 20.56
N LEU A 274 11.84 6.80 21.26
CA LEU A 274 12.44 8.04 21.72
C LEU A 274 12.67 7.98 23.24
N PHE A 275 13.84 8.44 23.68
CA PHE A 275 14.19 8.43 25.09
C PHE A 275 13.33 9.41 25.89
N THR A 276 12.88 9.00 27.09
CA THR A 276 11.98 9.81 27.93
C THR A 276 12.68 10.55 29.07
N GLY A 277 14.01 10.42 29.19
CA GLY A 277 14.77 11.13 30.21
C GLY A 277 15.04 12.59 29.86
N GLN A 278 15.54 13.33 30.85
CA GLN A 278 15.78 14.79 30.74
C GLN A 278 16.94 15.16 29.81
N ARG A 279 17.92 14.27 29.65
CA ARG A 279 19.06 14.47 28.74
C ARG A 279 18.79 13.74 27.44
N ALA A 280 19.14 14.36 26.31
CA ALA A 280 19.06 13.71 25.01
C ALA A 280 19.84 12.38 25.03
N ALA A 281 19.25 11.34 24.45
CA ALA A 281 19.88 10.05 24.24
C ALA A 281 19.53 9.53 22.84
N GLN A 282 20.34 8.59 22.36
CA GLN A 282 20.25 8.00 21.03
C GLN A 282 18.84 7.51 20.71
N LYS A 283 18.28 7.96 19.60
CA LYS A 283 17.00 7.46 19.07
C LYS A 283 17.19 6.04 18.54
N LEU A 284 16.19 5.19 18.78
CA LEU A 284 16.23 3.79 18.40
C LEU A 284 15.08 3.46 17.44
N ILE A 285 15.29 2.46 16.60
CA ILE A 285 14.26 1.88 15.74
C ILE A 285 14.21 0.38 15.95
N LEU A 286 13.02 -0.22 15.92
CA LEU A 286 12.91 -1.67 16.06
C LEU A 286 13.45 -2.39 14.84
N GLY A 287 14.29 -3.39 15.08
CA GLY A 287 14.79 -4.32 14.10
C GLY A 287 13.92 -5.56 13.95
N GLY A 288 13.28 -6.01 15.03
CA GLY A 288 12.35 -7.15 15.00
C GLY A 288 10.93 -6.75 15.38
N SER A 289 10.04 -7.75 15.38
CA SER A 289 8.61 -7.58 15.67
C SER A 289 8.19 -8.36 16.93
N THR A 290 7.13 -7.88 17.59
CA THR A 290 6.42 -8.56 18.68
C THR A 290 4.98 -8.03 18.74
N GLY A 291 4.12 -8.68 19.50
CA GLY A 291 2.82 -8.11 19.87
C GLY A 291 1.69 -9.09 19.68
N ALA A 292 0.52 -8.54 19.37
CA ALA A 292 -0.69 -9.30 19.12
C ALA A 292 -1.10 -9.17 17.66
N THR A 293 -1.88 -10.15 17.19
CA THR A 293 -2.45 -10.14 15.85
C THR A 293 -3.45 -9.00 15.71
N VAL A 294 -3.32 -8.23 14.64
CA VAL A 294 -4.28 -7.20 14.22
C VAL A 294 -4.91 -7.61 12.90
N SER A 295 -6.18 -7.26 12.71
CA SER A 295 -6.93 -7.58 11.49
C SER A 295 -7.80 -6.41 11.05
N ALA A 296 -8.02 -6.31 9.75
CA ALA A 296 -8.94 -5.35 9.15
C ALA A 296 -9.78 -6.02 8.08
N LYS A 297 -10.95 -5.45 7.79
CA LYS A 297 -11.89 -5.97 6.80
C LYS A 297 -12.23 -4.92 5.77
N ALA A 298 -12.47 -5.37 4.55
CA ALA A 298 -13.07 -4.59 3.49
C ALA A 298 -14.00 -5.48 2.66
N GLU A 299 -14.79 -4.88 1.79
CA GLU A 299 -15.78 -5.60 0.99
C GLU A 299 -15.94 -5.01 -0.41
N ALA A 300 -16.35 -5.82 -1.37
CA ALA A 300 -16.72 -5.38 -2.71
C ALA A 300 -18.06 -5.95 -3.11
N ALA A 301 -18.94 -5.11 -3.64
CA ALA A 301 -20.22 -5.52 -4.20
C ALA A 301 -20.13 -5.61 -5.73
N PHE A 302 -20.50 -6.77 -6.28
CA PHE A 302 -20.52 -7.05 -7.70
C PHE A 302 -21.95 -7.06 -8.24
N ALA A 303 -22.22 -6.15 -9.18
CA ALA A 303 -23.48 -6.14 -9.92
C ALA A 303 -23.38 -7.07 -11.13
N ALA A 304 -24.48 -7.75 -11.46
CA ALA A 304 -24.56 -8.54 -12.69
C ALA A 304 -24.22 -7.68 -13.91
N ALA A 305 -23.46 -8.24 -14.85
CA ALA A 305 -23.18 -7.57 -16.11
C ALA A 305 -24.51 -7.23 -16.81
N PRO A 306 -24.66 -6.03 -17.39
CA PRO A 306 -25.82 -5.73 -18.23
C PRO A 306 -25.91 -6.79 -19.32
N ALA A 307 -27.05 -7.46 -19.43
CA ALA A 307 -27.31 -8.32 -20.57
C ALA A 307 -27.24 -7.46 -21.84
N GLU A 308 -26.43 -7.84 -22.82
CA GLU A 308 -26.50 -7.25 -24.14
C GLU A 308 -27.95 -7.39 -24.62
N SER A 309 -28.62 -6.25 -24.81
CA SER A 309 -29.95 -6.24 -25.40
C SER A 309 -29.81 -6.86 -26.80
N PRO A 310 -30.62 -7.87 -27.18
CA PRO A 310 -30.49 -8.46 -28.50
C PRO A 310 -30.69 -7.36 -29.53
N SER A 311 -29.65 -7.11 -30.33
CA SER A 311 -29.76 -6.27 -31.52
C SER A 311 -30.95 -6.82 -32.33
N PRO A 312 -31.96 -5.99 -32.67
CA PRO A 312 -33.12 -6.48 -33.41
C PRO A 312 -32.62 -7.09 -34.72
N SER A 313 -32.88 -8.39 -34.91
CA SER A 313 -32.61 -9.07 -36.16
C SER A 313 -33.23 -8.26 -37.30
N ALA A 314 -32.40 -7.86 -38.26
CA ALA A 314 -32.86 -7.26 -39.49
C ALA A 314 -33.95 -8.17 -40.12
N PRO A 315 -35.10 -7.62 -40.54
CA PRO A 315 -36.12 -8.41 -41.23
C PRO A 315 -35.54 -9.11 -42.45
N ALA A 316 -35.88 -10.40 -42.59
CA ALA A 316 -35.49 -11.24 -43.71
C ALA A 316 -35.84 -10.58 -45.06
N GLU A 317 -34.87 -10.61 -45.98
CA GLU A 317 -35.05 -10.14 -47.36
C GLU A 317 -36.21 -10.87 -48.05
N SER A 318 -37.07 -10.08 -48.69
CA SER A 318 -38.12 -10.54 -49.59
C SER A 318 -37.54 -10.83 -50.98
N PRO A 319 -37.95 -11.90 -51.69
CA PRO A 319 -37.30 -12.29 -52.94
C PRO A 319 -37.69 -11.36 -54.10
N SER A 320 -36.68 -10.95 -54.87
CA SER A 320 -36.81 -10.15 -56.10
C SER A 320 -37.18 -11.03 -57.31
N PRO A 321 -38.14 -10.64 -58.18
CA PRO A 321 -38.51 -11.41 -59.37
C PRO A 321 -37.66 -11.09 -60.62
N SER A 322 -37.67 -12.07 -61.53
CA SER A 322 -36.83 -12.25 -62.71
C SER A 322 -36.90 -11.23 -63.86
N ALA A 323 -35.76 -11.14 -64.55
CA ALA A 323 -35.42 -10.84 -65.97
C ALA A 323 -36.51 -10.45 -66.99
N PRO A 324 -36.13 -9.68 -68.04
CA PRO A 324 -35.99 -10.34 -69.36
C PRO A 324 -34.88 -9.81 -70.33
N ALA A 325 -34.27 -10.79 -71.01
CA ALA A 325 -33.92 -10.96 -72.44
C ALA A 325 -33.23 -9.88 -73.31
N GLU A 326 -32.34 -10.38 -74.18
CA GLU A 326 -31.33 -9.73 -75.03
C GLU A 326 -31.80 -9.21 -76.42
N SER A 327 -30.96 -8.30 -76.98
CA SER A 327 -30.49 -8.15 -78.39
C SER A 327 -31.37 -7.43 -79.44
N PRO A 328 -30.81 -6.84 -80.54
CA PRO A 328 -29.41 -6.83 -81.00
C PRO A 328 -28.79 -5.47 -81.46
N SER A 329 -27.48 -5.53 -81.71
CA SER A 329 -26.52 -4.55 -82.33
C SER A 329 -26.80 -4.29 -83.83
N PRO A 330 -26.25 -3.25 -84.54
CA PRO A 330 -24.81 -3.23 -84.92
C PRO A 330 -24.11 -1.86 -85.18
N SER A 331 -22.77 -1.95 -85.29
CA SER A 331 -21.82 -1.17 -86.14
C SER A 331 -21.02 0.03 -85.59
N ALA A 332 -19.69 -0.15 -85.57
CA ALA A 332 -18.58 0.83 -85.48
C ALA A 332 -18.24 1.44 -86.87
N PRO A 333 -17.19 2.28 -87.12
CA PRO A 333 -16.10 2.87 -86.31
C PRO A 333 -16.10 4.44 -86.41
N VAL A 334 -15.20 5.30 -85.88
CA VAL A 334 -13.74 5.43 -86.06
C VAL A 334 -13.14 6.48 -85.09
N ASP A 335 -11.88 6.23 -84.70
CA ASP A 335 -10.75 7.13 -84.37
C ASP A 335 -10.57 7.92 -83.04
N SER A 336 -9.33 7.80 -82.56
CA SER A 336 -8.59 8.36 -81.40
C SER A 336 -8.32 9.89 -81.50
N PRO A 337 -7.72 10.61 -80.50
CA PRO A 337 -7.00 10.14 -79.30
C PRO A 337 -7.38 10.82 -77.95
N ALA A 338 -6.85 10.23 -76.87
CA ALA A 338 -6.83 10.69 -75.47
C ALA A 338 -5.74 11.79 -75.23
N PRO A 339 -5.43 12.27 -73.99
CA PRO A 339 -6.04 12.00 -72.67
C PRO A 339 -6.23 13.25 -71.74
N SER A 340 -6.67 12.96 -70.50
CA SER A 340 -6.60 13.78 -69.26
C SER A 340 -7.61 14.93 -69.11
N THR A 341 -8.51 15.00 -68.12
CA THR A 341 -8.51 14.47 -66.74
C THR A 341 -9.96 14.26 -66.25
N SER A 342 -10.20 13.17 -65.53
CA SER A 342 -11.44 12.86 -64.77
C SER A 342 -11.13 12.78 -63.27
N PRO A 343 -12.11 12.73 -62.35
CA PRO A 343 -13.40 13.44 -62.34
C PRO A 343 -13.92 13.85 -60.92
N ALA A 344 -15.13 14.44 -60.91
CA ALA A 344 -16.25 14.18 -59.97
C ALA A 344 -16.10 14.60 -58.48
N SER A 345 -16.86 15.60 -58.00
CA SER A 345 -18.25 15.48 -57.47
C SER A 345 -18.36 14.39 -56.40
N GLY A 346 -18.61 14.66 -55.12
CA GLY A 346 -19.53 15.63 -54.54
C GLY A 346 -20.71 14.84 -53.96
N GLY A 347 -20.86 14.82 -52.63
CA GLY A 347 -22.10 14.41 -51.98
C GLY A 347 -21.95 13.49 -50.77
N GLY A 348 -22.41 13.98 -49.61
CA GLY A 348 -23.27 13.19 -48.73
C GLY A 348 -22.63 12.53 -47.50
N ASP A 349 -22.52 13.31 -46.43
CA ASP A 349 -23.06 13.01 -45.10
C ASP A 349 -22.80 11.62 -44.45
N LEU A 350 -21.92 11.63 -43.44
CA LEU A 350 -21.84 10.63 -42.36
C LEU A 350 -22.04 11.37 -41.02
N PRO A 351 -22.74 10.76 -40.04
CA PRO A 351 -23.08 11.44 -38.80
C PRO A 351 -21.89 11.67 -37.86
N LEU A 352 -21.87 12.89 -37.35
CA LEU A 352 -21.05 13.45 -36.30
C LEU A 352 -21.30 12.77 -34.95
N THR A 353 -20.28 12.11 -34.39
CA THR A 353 -20.15 11.86 -32.94
C THR A 353 -19.20 12.91 -32.38
N GLY A 354 -19.74 13.88 -31.62
CA GLY A 354 -18.92 14.93 -31.03
C GLY A 354 -19.73 16.00 -30.31
N SER A 355 -20.27 15.65 -29.15
CA SER A 355 -20.89 16.61 -28.21
C SER A 355 -19.87 17.65 -27.72
N PRO A 356 -20.16 18.97 -27.76
CA PRO A 356 -19.31 19.98 -27.16
C PRO A 356 -19.65 20.19 -25.68
N ILE A 357 -18.76 19.76 -24.77
CA ILE A 357 -18.79 20.17 -23.36
C ILE A 357 -18.12 21.53 -23.25
N ALA A 358 -18.91 22.58 -23.45
CA ALA A 358 -18.54 23.95 -23.13
C ALA A 358 -19.59 24.56 -22.19
N ALA A 359 -19.76 23.98 -21.00
CA ALA A 359 -20.61 24.58 -19.95
C ALA A 359 -20.38 24.02 -18.52
N ALA A 360 -19.14 23.69 -18.12
CA ALA A 360 -18.89 23.14 -16.77
C ALA A 360 -17.64 23.69 -16.06
N ILE A 361 -17.17 24.90 -16.41
CA ILE A 361 -16.02 25.53 -15.71
C ILE A 361 -16.46 26.71 -14.82
N ALA A 362 -17.69 27.23 -14.97
CA ALA A 362 -18.14 28.40 -14.20
C ALA A 362 -18.61 28.11 -12.76
N ALA A 363 -18.96 26.86 -12.42
CA ALA A 363 -19.46 26.51 -11.07
C ALA A 363 -18.34 26.25 -10.04
N GLY A 364 -17.14 25.83 -10.48
CA GLY A 364 -16.03 25.47 -9.57
C GLY A 364 -15.33 26.67 -8.94
N VAL A 365 -15.21 27.78 -9.66
CA VAL A 365 -14.51 28.99 -9.19
C VAL A 365 -15.33 29.73 -8.13
N ALA A 366 -16.66 29.70 -8.23
CA ALA A 366 -17.55 30.33 -7.26
C ALA A 366 -17.51 29.63 -5.87
N LEU A 367 -17.36 28.30 -5.84
CA LEU A 367 -17.27 27.53 -4.59
C LEU A 367 -15.94 27.75 -3.85
N LEU A 368 -14.84 27.94 -4.58
CA LEU A 368 -13.53 28.24 -3.98
C LEU A 368 -13.47 29.65 -3.37
N ALA A 369 -14.12 30.62 -3.99
CA ALA A 369 -14.21 31.98 -3.45
C ALA A 369 -15.05 32.05 -2.16
N ALA A 370 -16.18 31.33 -2.10
CA ALA A 370 -17.02 31.27 -0.90
C ALA A 370 -16.31 30.60 0.28
N GLY A 371 -15.53 29.53 0.03
CA GLY A 371 -14.73 28.85 1.06
C GLY A 371 -13.64 29.73 1.66
N ALA A 372 -12.94 30.51 0.83
CA ALA A 372 -11.89 31.42 1.30
C ALA A 372 -12.44 32.54 2.20
N VAL A 373 -13.63 33.08 1.87
CA VAL A 373 -14.30 34.10 2.69
C VAL A 373 -14.75 33.55 4.04
N ALA A 374 -15.27 32.32 4.08
CA ALA A 374 -15.68 31.68 5.33
C ALA A 374 -14.51 31.44 6.30
N VAL A 375 -13.34 31.01 5.79
CA VAL A 375 -12.13 30.80 6.61
C VAL A 375 -11.58 32.10 7.18
N LEU A 376 -11.62 33.20 6.41
CA LEU A 376 -11.18 34.52 6.87
C LEU A 376 -12.11 35.11 7.94
N LEU A 377 -13.43 34.88 7.84
CA LEU A 377 -14.39 35.32 8.85
C LEU A 377 -14.27 34.53 10.16
N PHE A 378 -13.97 33.23 10.10
CA PHE A 378 -13.72 32.42 11.30
C PHE A 378 -12.39 32.74 11.99
N ARG A 379 -11.35 33.10 11.25
CA ARG A 379 -10.08 33.57 11.83
C ARG A 379 -10.22 34.89 12.58
N ARG A 380 -11.08 35.81 12.11
CA ARG A 380 -11.31 37.11 12.78
C ARG A 380 -12.10 37.00 14.09
N ARG A 381 -12.88 35.92 14.30
CA ARG A 381 -13.68 35.73 15.53
C ARG A 381 -12.90 35.17 16.72
N LYS A 382 -11.71 34.58 16.52
CA LYS A 382 -10.88 34.01 17.61
C LYS A 382 -9.87 34.98 18.25
N LEU A 383 -9.87 36.25 17.84
CA LEU A 383 -9.04 37.30 18.45
C LEU A 383 -9.94 38.33 19.14
N ARG A 384 -10.57 37.93 20.25
CA ARG A 384 -11.02 38.84 21.29
C ARG A 384 -10.50 38.31 22.61
N PHE A 385 -9.30 38.74 22.97
CA PHE A 385 -8.83 38.72 24.35
C PHE A 385 -9.62 39.78 25.11
N THR A 386 -10.39 39.37 26.10
CA THR A 386 -10.73 40.23 27.24
C THR A 386 -9.60 40.10 28.26
N ALA A 387 -9.11 41.26 28.69
CA ALA A 387 -8.11 41.46 29.72
C ALA A 387 -8.59 41.02 31.10
#